data_AF-A0AAV1IK09-F1
#
_entry.id   AF-A0AAV1IK09-F1
#
_cell.length_a   1.000
_cell.length_b   1.000
_cell.length_c   1.000
_cell.angle_alpha   90.00
_cell.angle_beta   90.00
_cell.angle_gamma   90.00
#
_symmetry.space_group_name_H-M   'P 1'
#
loop_
_entity.id
_entity.type
_entity.pdbx_description
1 polymer ?
#
loop_
_entity_poly.entity_id
_entity_poly.type
_entity_poly.pdbx_seq_one_letter_code
_entity_poly.pdbx_strand_id
1 'polypeptide(L)'
;MITAAADSQFLAATIHARPAKTDRGAAPLRGGMRLNTAVTAAACLLGHCLYAWAACRGAIHQIVAFWLCLELAFFIWTCWRYRIINQLVDFRYEPARVAEVKRRFLRLDKCIPLEGCLTGWFLGSPIEAIRRGNVEDFVAYGFYSRYMHELPPNLQDATADFVQAIEQKWDRQLPEGRNPDVKFMAHVWEDLRVLPKPLALHVGCEIISLLGHAVLRFMGFRMENCQGFTYWIRQPGREASPTPSEERPLTPSQSQGGTPSVSPMDSPSVSARSSADEEVDFSQLSRSADLLRMRTRSGDLFRTRSIIHRRGDSFSSLRSDENAGDLEDTEQRPLFFMHGVGLGLIPYLGLVQQILWACPDRPMILLEVPHVSLRLQLRAMSVDDVAHAAAQILWRHSYQEACFVAHSYGTFCASRICQLHRSLVHSMVLIDPVCFLTCYPQLLYNFVYKVPLLSECLGSVAGILGAARFLFSRDLIISETFCRKFQWHELMLWPEDMPQHALVCLSHNDDLVPSAMVRKHISDAHPTASVMYHPTAGHGGFLVDFPWQQQMVQGIKQLAELPEEGLATLMEATSAKLDGKPSAGSAGLSRAHSIHRAGSGLRRQYSFRGVRTQASLISRAAAFAQSG
;
A
#
# COMPACT_ATOMS: atom_id res chain seq x y z
N MET A 1 -31.68 2.82 -37.65
CA MET A 1 -31.41 4.28 -37.73
C MET A 1 -32.07 5.10 -36.60
N ILE A 2 -32.40 4.48 -35.46
CA ILE A 2 -32.73 5.18 -34.20
C ILE A 2 -32.06 4.38 -33.08
N THR A 3 -30.73 4.38 -33.04
CA THR A 3 -29.94 3.76 -31.94
C THR A 3 -28.54 4.37 -31.79
N ALA A 4 -28.15 5.38 -32.58
CA ALA A 4 -26.80 5.97 -32.52
C ALA A 4 -26.76 7.39 -31.90
N ALA A 5 -27.91 8.01 -31.62
CA ALA A 5 -27.98 9.39 -31.14
C ALA A 5 -28.18 9.54 -29.62
N ALA A 6 -28.52 8.46 -28.90
CA ALA A 6 -28.77 8.49 -27.46
C ALA A 6 -27.49 8.28 -26.62
N ASP A 7 -26.49 7.57 -27.15
CA ASP A 7 -25.26 7.25 -26.42
C ASP A 7 -24.29 8.43 -26.31
N SER A 8 -24.30 9.36 -27.28
CA SER A 8 -23.43 10.54 -27.26
C SER A 8 -23.87 11.59 -26.24
N GLN A 9 -25.18 11.72 -25.97
CA GLN A 9 -25.70 12.66 -24.98
C GLN A 9 -25.56 12.15 -23.53
N PHE A 10 -25.60 10.83 -23.30
CA PHE A 10 -25.39 10.25 -21.97
C PHE A 10 -23.91 10.29 -21.55
N LEU A 11 -22.97 10.12 -22.49
CA LEU A 11 -21.55 10.34 -22.24
C LEU A 11 -21.24 11.82 -21.98
N ALA A 12 -21.80 12.74 -22.77
CA ALA A 12 -21.54 14.18 -22.61
C ALA A 12 -22.10 14.75 -21.29
N ALA A 13 -23.23 14.25 -20.80
CA ALA A 13 -23.86 14.74 -19.56
C ALA A 13 -23.15 14.27 -18.27
N THR A 14 -22.25 13.29 -18.37
CA THR A 14 -21.47 12.75 -17.22
C THR A 14 -20.08 13.40 -17.13
N ILE A 15 -19.66 14.18 -18.13
CA ILE A 15 -18.28 14.69 -18.28
C ILE A 15 -18.12 16.18 -17.90
N HIS A 16 -19.17 16.86 -17.41
CA HIS A 16 -18.97 18.15 -16.75
C HIS A 16 -18.64 17.96 -15.27
N ALA A 17 -17.34 17.99 -14.96
CA ALA A 17 -16.85 18.30 -13.63
C ALA A 17 -17.53 19.59 -13.15
N ARG A 18 -18.41 19.48 -12.16
CA ARG A 18 -18.92 20.66 -11.45
C ARG A 18 -17.73 21.39 -10.82
N PRO A 19 -17.67 22.72 -10.88
CA PRO A 19 -16.67 23.45 -10.11
C PRO A 19 -16.86 23.12 -8.61
N ALA A 20 -15.74 22.96 -7.92
CA ALA A 20 -15.70 22.78 -6.48
C ALA A 20 -16.48 23.91 -5.81
N LYS A 21 -17.26 23.55 -4.77
CA LYS A 21 -18.01 24.50 -3.96
C LYS A 21 -17.07 25.48 -3.25
N THR A 22 -16.77 26.58 -3.89
CA THR A 22 -16.38 27.83 -3.24
C THR A 22 -17.59 28.75 -3.31
N ASP A 23 -18.43 28.69 -2.28
CA ASP A 23 -19.20 29.83 -1.74
C ASP A 23 -20.24 29.32 -0.73
N ARG A 24 -20.02 29.64 0.55
CA ARG A 24 -21.08 29.64 1.55
C ARG A 24 -21.97 30.85 1.26
N GLY A 25 -23.00 30.67 0.44
CA GLY A 25 -23.95 31.74 0.17
C GLY A 25 -24.81 31.56 -1.08
N ALA A 26 -25.42 30.39 -1.32
CA ALA A 26 -26.44 30.25 -2.35
C ALA A 26 -27.48 29.17 -1.98
N ALA A 27 -28.75 29.52 -2.16
CA ALA A 27 -29.93 28.72 -1.84
C ALA A 27 -29.90 27.28 -2.42
N PRO A 28 -30.58 26.30 -1.77
CA PRO A 28 -30.52 24.91 -2.19
C PRO A 28 -31.35 24.71 -3.46
N LEU A 29 -30.70 24.64 -4.63
CA LEU A 29 -31.38 24.34 -5.89
C LEU A 29 -30.93 23.00 -6.50
N ARG A 30 -31.90 22.08 -6.52
CA ARG A 30 -32.16 21.08 -7.58
C ARG A 30 -31.11 19.98 -7.81
N GLY A 31 -30.82 19.21 -6.76
CA GLY A 31 -30.22 17.85 -6.87
C GLY A 31 -31.21 16.69 -6.69
N GLY A 32 -32.36 16.94 -6.05
CA GLY A 32 -33.32 15.87 -5.68
C GLY A 32 -34.15 15.29 -6.82
N MET A 33 -34.31 16.02 -7.93
CA MET A 33 -35.28 15.66 -8.98
C MET A 33 -34.78 14.56 -9.93
N ARG A 34 -33.46 14.35 -10.05
CA ARG A 34 -32.85 13.27 -10.87
C ARG A 34 -32.75 11.93 -10.16
N LEU A 35 -32.72 11.93 -8.82
CA LEU A 35 -32.68 10.70 -8.03
C LEU A 35 -34.07 10.09 -7.87
N ASN A 36 -35.09 10.92 -7.64
CA ASN A 36 -36.47 10.43 -7.58
C ASN A 36 -36.89 9.81 -8.91
N THR A 37 -36.46 10.34 -10.05
CA THR A 37 -36.73 9.74 -11.36
C THR A 37 -35.99 8.42 -11.57
N ALA A 38 -34.72 8.31 -11.17
CA ALA A 38 -33.98 7.04 -11.26
C ALA A 38 -34.48 5.98 -10.27
N VAL A 39 -34.86 6.37 -9.06
CA VAL A 39 -35.44 5.49 -8.04
C VAL A 39 -36.85 5.06 -8.44
N THR A 40 -37.68 5.96 -8.98
CA THR A 40 -39.00 5.61 -9.52
C THR A 40 -38.85 4.72 -10.74
N ALA A 41 -37.92 4.98 -11.66
CA ALA A 41 -37.65 4.11 -12.79
C ALA A 41 -37.19 2.72 -12.34
N ALA A 42 -36.29 2.64 -11.35
CA ALA A 42 -35.89 1.39 -10.72
C ALA A 42 -37.06 0.66 -10.05
N ALA A 43 -37.91 1.36 -9.30
CA ALA A 43 -39.10 0.79 -8.66
C ALA A 43 -40.13 0.29 -9.67
N CYS A 44 -40.34 1.03 -10.77
CA CYS A 44 -41.19 0.60 -11.88
C CYS A 44 -40.60 -0.62 -12.62
N LEU A 45 -39.28 -0.65 -12.84
CA LEU A 45 -38.59 -1.79 -13.44
C LEU A 45 -38.68 -3.03 -12.54
N LEU A 46 -38.49 -2.85 -11.23
CA LEU A 46 -38.65 -3.90 -10.22
C LEU A 46 -40.09 -4.42 -10.21
N GLY A 47 -41.09 -3.53 -10.19
CA GLY A 47 -42.50 -3.89 -10.26
C GLY A 47 -42.85 -4.62 -11.55
N HIS A 48 -42.27 -4.21 -12.69
CA HIS A 48 -42.44 -4.89 -13.97
C HIS A 48 -41.77 -6.28 -13.99
N CYS A 49 -40.57 -6.42 -13.41
CA CYS A 49 -39.89 -7.71 -13.28
C CYS A 49 -40.66 -8.67 -12.35
N LEU A 50 -41.21 -8.17 -11.23
CA LEU A 50 -42.05 -8.95 -10.31
C LEU A 50 -43.38 -9.37 -10.97
N TYR A 51 -44.01 -8.47 -11.73
CA TYR A 51 -45.21 -8.79 -12.51
C TYR A 51 -44.90 -9.82 -13.62
N ALA A 52 -43.79 -9.65 -14.34
CA ALA A 52 -43.34 -10.61 -15.34
C ALA A 52 -42.99 -11.97 -14.73
N TRP A 53 -42.39 -12.01 -13.54
CA TRP A 53 -42.17 -13.25 -12.77
C TRP A 53 -43.49 -13.94 -12.41
N ALA A 54 -44.46 -13.19 -11.90
CA ALA A 54 -45.79 -13.72 -11.57
C ALA A 54 -46.59 -14.18 -12.81
N ALA A 55 -46.39 -13.53 -13.96
CA ALA A 55 -47.08 -13.84 -15.22
C ALA A 55 -46.39 -14.93 -16.05
N CYS A 56 -45.07 -15.12 -15.92
CA CYS A 56 -44.32 -16.11 -16.68
C CYS A 56 -44.34 -17.49 -16.01
N ARG A 57 -44.97 -18.46 -16.68
CA ARG A 57 -45.05 -19.86 -16.23
C ARG A 57 -43.79 -20.71 -16.55
N GLY A 58 -42.71 -20.09 -17.02
CA GLY A 58 -41.47 -20.78 -17.42
C GLY A 58 -40.30 -20.44 -16.51
N ALA A 59 -39.65 -21.46 -15.93
CA ALA A 59 -38.56 -21.33 -14.96
C ALA A 59 -37.42 -20.39 -15.43
N ILE A 60 -37.09 -20.40 -16.73
CA ILE A 60 -36.05 -19.54 -17.31
C ILE A 60 -36.39 -18.05 -17.13
N HIS A 61 -37.64 -17.64 -17.39
CA HIS A 61 -38.06 -16.25 -17.24
C HIS A 61 -38.03 -15.81 -15.77
N GLN A 62 -38.36 -16.72 -14.85
CA GLN A 62 -38.29 -16.47 -13.41
C GLN A 62 -36.84 -16.25 -12.95
N ILE A 63 -35.90 -17.06 -13.43
CA ILE A 63 -34.47 -16.91 -13.14
C ILE A 63 -33.92 -15.58 -13.69
N VAL A 64 -34.26 -15.23 -14.93
CA VAL A 64 -33.82 -13.96 -15.53
C VAL A 64 -34.41 -12.76 -14.79
N ALA A 65 -35.70 -12.77 -14.46
CA ALA A 65 -36.33 -11.70 -13.69
C ALA A 65 -35.70 -11.55 -12.30
N PHE A 66 -35.45 -12.67 -11.61
CA PHE A 66 -34.75 -12.67 -10.32
C PHE A 66 -33.34 -12.10 -10.43
N TRP A 67 -32.58 -12.47 -11.47
CA TRP A 67 -31.24 -11.92 -11.72
C TRP A 67 -31.27 -10.40 -11.95
N LEU A 68 -32.22 -9.90 -12.76
CA LEU A 68 -32.39 -8.46 -12.97
C LEU A 68 -32.74 -7.72 -11.68
N CYS A 69 -33.53 -8.32 -10.78
CA CYS A 69 -33.80 -7.76 -9.46
C CYS A 69 -32.52 -7.68 -8.60
N LEU A 70 -31.67 -8.71 -8.63
CA LEU A 70 -30.39 -8.70 -7.92
C LEU A 70 -29.42 -7.65 -8.46
N GLU A 71 -29.32 -7.52 -9.79
CA GLU A 71 -28.52 -6.48 -10.44
C GLU A 71 -29.00 -5.08 -10.06
N LEU A 72 -30.31 -4.86 -10.06
CA LEU A 72 -30.89 -3.58 -9.66
C LEU A 72 -30.64 -3.28 -8.17
N ALA A 73 -30.80 -4.26 -7.29
CA ALA A 73 -30.51 -4.11 -5.87
C ALA A 73 -29.02 -3.79 -5.63
N PHE A 74 -28.12 -4.46 -6.34
CA PHE A 74 -26.68 -4.22 -6.29
C PHE A 74 -26.31 -2.83 -6.82
N PHE A 75 -26.96 -2.38 -7.90
CA PHE A 75 -26.79 -1.02 -8.42
C PHE A 75 -27.24 0.05 -7.41
N ILE A 76 -28.42 -0.13 -6.81
CA ILE A 76 -28.92 0.77 -5.75
C ILE A 76 -27.96 0.80 -4.57
N TRP A 77 -27.47 -0.36 -4.12
CA TRP A 77 -26.47 -0.46 -3.06
C TRP A 77 -25.17 0.26 -3.43
N THR A 78 -24.68 0.09 -4.66
CA THR A 78 -23.47 0.77 -5.16
C THR A 78 -23.65 2.29 -5.17
N CYS A 79 -24.80 2.80 -5.61
CA CYS A 79 -25.11 4.23 -5.56
C CYS A 79 -25.20 4.76 -4.12
N TRP A 80 -25.77 3.98 -3.20
CA TRP A 80 -25.82 4.34 -1.79
C TRP A 80 -24.42 4.35 -1.16
N ARG A 81 -23.61 3.32 -1.39
CA ARG A 81 -22.23 3.24 -0.91
C ARG A 81 -21.35 4.35 -1.48
N TYR A 82 -21.48 4.65 -2.77
CA TYR A 82 -20.81 5.79 -3.40
C TYR A 82 -21.04 7.08 -2.58
N ARG A 83 -22.28 7.37 -2.18
CA ARG A 83 -22.57 8.57 -1.38
C ARG A 83 -21.92 8.59 0.00
N ILE A 84 -21.71 7.41 0.59
CA ILE A 84 -21.05 7.30 1.90
C ILE A 84 -19.55 7.52 1.74
N ILE A 85 -18.92 6.81 0.80
CA ILE A 85 -17.47 6.85 0.58
C ILE A 85 -17.05 8.21 0.01
N ASN A 86 -17.90 8.85 -0.79
CA ASN A 86 -17.60 10.12 -1.43
C ASN A 86 -17.63 11.31 -0.45
N GLN A 87 -17.92 11.09 0.83
CA GLN A 87 -17.78 12.13 1.86
C GLN A 87 -16.29 12.44 2.09
N LEU A 88 -15.99 13.69 2.45
CA LEU A 88 -14.64 14.13 2.77
C LEU A 88 -14.15 13.41 4.03
N VAL A 89 -12.94 12.86 3.96
CA VAL A 89 -12.29 12.19 5.08
C VAL A 89 -11.32 13.18 5.73
N ASP A 90 -11.48 13.40 7.03
CA ASP A 90 -10.49 14.11 7.84
C ASP A 90 -9.40 13.11 8.27
N PHE A 91 -8.16 13.36 7.85
CA PHE A 91 -7.03 12.53 8.25
C PHE A 91 -6.38 13.10 9.49
N ARG A 92 -6.04 12.19 10.39
CA ARG A 92 -5.08 12.50 11.45
C ARG A 92 -3.67 12.44 10.85
N TYR A 93 -2.84 13.40 11.24
CA TYR A 93 -1.42 13.42 10.90
C TYR A 93 -0.60 13.36 12.19
N GLU A 94 0.57 12.75 12.12
CA GLU A 94 1.53 12.72 13.22
C GLU A 94 2.63 13.77 12.96
N PRO A 95 2.78 14.79 13.82
CA PRO A 95 3.72 15.89 13.56
C PRO A 95 5.16 15.44 13.37
N ALA A 96 5.62 14.46 14.16
CA ALA A 96 6.98 13.93 14.08
C ALA A 96 7.23 13.25 12.73
N ARG A 97 6.27 12.44 12.26
CA ARG A 97 6.33 11.75 10.97
C ARG A 97 6.32 12.74 9.81
N VAL A 98 5.45 13.75 9.84
CA VAL A 98 5.41 14.79 8.81
C VAL A 98 6.74 15.55 8.73
N ALA A 99 7.32 15.92 9.87
CA ALA A 99 8.61 16.61 9.92
C ALA A 99 9.76 15.74 9.36
N GLU A 100 9.75 14.44 9.68
CA GLU A 100 10.69 13.47 9.12
C GLU A 100 10.56 13.38 7.59
N VAL A 101 9.35 13.16 7.08
CA VAL A 101 9.10 13.04 5.64
C VAL A 101 9.48 14.32 4.90
N LYS A 102 9.12 15.51 5.42
CA LYS A 102 9.55 16.80 4.85
C LYS A 102 11.08 16.87 4.74
N ARG A 103 11.81 16.51 5.80
CA ARG A 103 13.28 16.48 5.78
C ARG A 103 13.82 15.51 4.74
N ARG A 104 13.23 14.32 4.61
CA ARG A 104 13.67 13.32 3.64
C ARG A 104 13.35 13.74 2.21
N PHE A 105 12.21 14.38 1.98
CA PHE A 105 11.79 14.92 0.69
C PHE A 105 12.81 15.94 0.15
N LEU A 106 13.35 16.82 0.99
CA LEU A 106 14.38 17.80 0.59
C LEU A 106 15.70 17.16 0.11
N ARG A 107 15.90 15.85 0.31
CA ARG A 107 17.06 15.09 -0.21
C ARG A 107 16.81 14.48 -1.60
N LEU A 108 15.61 14.69 -2.15
CA LEU A 108 15.22 14.22 -3.48
C LEU A 108 15.56 15.24 -4.58
N ASP A 109 16.26 16.33 -4.25
CA ASP A 109 16.69 17.40 -5.17
C ASP A 109 17.44 16.88 -6.39
N LYS A 110 18.27 15.85 -6.20
CA LYS A 110 19.03 15.20 -7.28
C LYS A 110 18.24 14.14 -8.04
N CYS A 111 17.11 13.70 -7.51
CA CYS A 111 16.32 12.60 -8.06
C CYS A 111 15.09 13.10 -8.83
N ILE A 112 14.36 14.07 -8.27
CA ILE A 112 13.09 14.55 -8.80
C ILE A 112 13.32 15.91 -9.49
N PRO A 113 12.99 16.06 -10.78
CA PRO A 113 12.93 17.37 -11.41
C PRO A 113 11.71 18.14 -10.88
N LEU A 114 11.93 19.29 -10.23
CA LEU A 114 10.85 20.06 -9.60
C LEU A 114 9.78 20.49 -10.61
N GLU A 115 10.18 20.97 -11.78
CA GLU A 115 9.26 21.40 -12.84
C GLU A 115 8.34 20.26 -13.28
N GLY A 116 8.90 19.10 -13.63
CA GLY A 116 8.11 17.92 -14.01
C GLY A 116 7.19 17.43 -12.89
N CYS A 117 7.67 17.51 -11.64
CA CYS A 117 6.87 17.16 -10.47
C CYS A 117 5.68 18.11 -10.29
N LEU A 118 5.92 19.43 -10.25
CA LEU A 118 4.87 20.42 -10.07
C LEU A 118 3.91 20.43 -11.25
N THR A 119 4.39 20.56 -12.48
CA THR A 119 3.53 20.56 -13.68
C THR A 119 2.63 19.31 -13.73
N GLY A 120 3.17 18.13 -13.40
CA GLY A 120 2.38 16.90 -13.32
C GLY A 120 1.31 16.91 -12.23
N TRP A 121 1.63 17.39 -11.02
CA TRP A 121 0.64 17.56 -9.94
C TRP A 121 -0.43 18.60 -10.27
N PHE A 122 -0.06 19.65 -10.99
CA PHE A 122 -0.92 20.76 -11.41
C PHE A 122 -1.54 20.53 -12.81
N LEU A 123 -1.81 19.27 -13.16
CA LEU A 123 -2.58 18.87 -14.35
C LEU A 123 -2.01 19.40 -15.69
N GLY A 124 -0.68 19.50 -15.79
CA GLY A 124 0.02 20.01 -16.96
C GLY A 124 0.04 21.54 -17.07
N SER A 125 -0.31 22.27 -16.02
CA SER A 125 -0.20 23.73 -16.00
C SER A 125 1.25 24.17 -16.21
N PRO A 126 1.53 25.19 -17.05
CA PRO A 126 2.87 25.74 -17.21
C PRO A 126 3.46 26.19 -15.88
N ILE A 127 4.76 26.01 -15.68
CA ILE A 127 5.43 26.31 -14.41
C ILE A 127 5.33 27.78 -14.02
N GLU A 128 5.22 28.69 -14.99
CA GLU A 128 5.07 30.13 -14.79
C GLU A 128 3.67 30.50 -14.24
N ALA A 129 2.67 29.64 -14.48
CA ALA A 129 1.33 29.82 -13.98
C ALA A 129 1.18 29.34 -12.53
N ILE A 130 2.04 28.42 -12.09
CA ILE A 130 2.05 27.84 -10.74
C ILE A 130 2.75 28.82 -9.79
N ARG A 131 1.99 29.45 -8.90
CA ARG A 131 2.50 30.44 -7.95
C ARG A 131 2.85 29.82 -6.60
N ARG A 132 3.67 30.51 -5.81
CA ARG A 132 4.08 30.07 -4.45
C ARG A 132 2.88 29.67 -3.58
N GLY A 133 1.82 30.48 -3.55
CA GLY A 133 0.60 30.19 -2.79
C GLY A 133 -0.15 28.94 -3.27
N ASN A 134 -0.07 28.58 -4.56
CA ASN A 134 -0.63 27.32 -5.05
C ASN A 134 0.16 26.11 -4.52
N VAL A 135 1.48 26.23 -4.43
CA VAL A 135 2.36 25.17 -3.90
C VAL A 135 2.18 25.03 -2.38
N GLU A 136 1.98 26.12 -1.64
CA GLU A 136 1.62 26.07 -0.22
C GLU A 136 0.30 25.33 0.03
N ASP A 137 -0.74 25.62 -0.75
CA ASP A 137 -2.01 24.86 -0.66
C ASP A 137 -1.79 23.37 -0.96
N PHE A 138 -0.95 23.06 -1.95
CA PHE A 138 -0.62 21.68 -2.31
C PHE A 138 0.16 20.96 -1.18
N VAL A 139 1.11 21.62 -0.54
CA VAL A 139 1.84 21.08 0.61
C VAL A 139 0.90 20.90 1.81
N ALA A 140 0.03 21.88 2.08
CA ALA A 140 -0.98 21.80 3.13
C ALA A 140 -1.90 20.58 2.93
N TYR A 141 -2.39 20.40 1.70
CA TYR A 141 -3.15 19.23 1.30
C TYR A 141 -2.34 17.94 1.47
N GLY A 142 -1.14 17.89 0.89
CA GLY A 142 -0.34 16.68 0.78
C GLY A 142 0.15 16.11 2.12
N PHE A 143 0.36 16.95 3.14
CA PHE A 143 0.84 16.50 4.46
C PHE A 143 -0.23 16.53 5.55
N TYR A 144 -1.22 17.42 5.46
CA TYR A 144 -2.19 17.63 6.52
C TYR A 144 -3.63 17.36 6.09
N SER A 145 -3.89 17.12 4.79
CA SER A 145 -5.24 16.97 4.22
C SER A 145 -6.17 18.11 4.64
N ARG A 146 -5.64 19.34 4.71
CA ARG A 146 -6.36 20.56 5.09
C ARG A 146 -6.06 21.72 4.15
N TYR A 147 -6.96 22.69 4.10
CA TYR A 147 -6.67 23.95 3.41
C TYR A 147 -5.65 24.77 4.21
N MET A 148 -4.81 25.54 3.51
CA MET A 148 -3.78 26.37 4.14
C MET A 148 -4.34 27.29 5.24
N HIS A 149 -5.50 27.91 5.01
CA HIS A 149 -6.16 28.80 5.97
C HIS A 149 -6.80 28.09 7.18
N GLU A 150 -6.96 26.77 7.14
CA GLU A 150 -7.48 25.96 8.25
C GLU A 150 -6.36 25.42 9.16
N LEU A 151 -5.10 25.58 8.75
CA LEU A 151 -3.96 25.19 9.56
C LEU A 151 -3.77 26.16 10.73
N PRO A 152 -3.36 25.68 11.91
CA PRO A 152 -2.83 26.54 12.97
C PRO A 152 -1.70 27.46 12.46
N PRO A 153 -1.53 28.69 12.99
CA PRO A 153 -0.52 29.64 12.51
C PRO A 153 0.89 29.05 12.42
N ASN A 154 1.31 28.30 13.43
CA ASN A 154 2.63 27.64 13.44
C ASN A 154 2.81 26.62 12.30
N LEU A 155 1.73 25.99 11.83
CA LEU A 155 1.77 25.06 10.69
C LEU A 155 1.65 25.76 9.34
N GLN A 156 1.03 26.94 9.29
CA GLN A 156 1.09 27.81 8.12
C GLN A 156 2.53 28.27 7.90
N ASP A 157 3.18 28.77 8.95
CA ASP A 157 4.60 29.19 8.91
C ASP A 157 5.50 28.02 8.51
N ALA A 158 5.36 26.86 9.17
CA ALA A 158 6.13 25.66 8.83
C ALA A 158 5.84 25.09 7.42
N THR A 159 4.74 25.48 6.79
CA THR A 159 4.43 25.14 5.39
C THR A 159 5.11 26.11 4.45
N ALA A 160 5.06 27.41 4.74
CA ALA A 160 5.78 28.43 3.98
C ALA A 160 7.30 28.23 4.04
N ASP A 161 7.85 27.92 5.21
CA ASP A 161 9.28 27.59 5.40
C ASP A 161 9.70 26.36 4.60
N PHE A 162 8.82 25.36 4.53
CA PHE A 162 9.09 24.16 3.75
C PHE A 162 9.09 24.44 2.24
N VAL A 163 8.16 25.26 1.74
CA VAL A 163 8.17 25.72 0.34
C VAL A 163 9.44 26.51 0.05
N GLN A 164 9.86 27.40 0.95
CA GLN A 164 11.13 28.12 0.81
C GLN A 164 12.33 27.17 0.76
N ALA A 165 12.34 26.12 1.59
CA ALA A 165 13.40 25.11 1.56
C ALA A 165 13.41 24.31 0.24
N ILE A 166 12.26 24.06 -0.37
CA ILE A 166 12.17 23.47 -1.72
C ILE A 166 12.80 24.42 -2.75
N GLU A 167 12.46 25.71 -2.73
CA GLU A 167 13.01 26.70 -3.67
C GLU A 167 14.54 26.78 -3.59
N GLN A 168 15.09 26.74 -2.37
CA GLN A 168 16.54 26.74 -2.14
C GLN A 168 17.21 25.43 -2.60
N LYS A 169 16.59 24.27 -2.32
CA LYS A 169 17.18 22.96 -2.67
C LYS A 169 17.20 22.69 -4.17
N TRP A 170 16.18 23.16 -4.89
CA TRP A 170 16.07 23.00 -6.33
C TRP A 170 16.61 24.20 -7.13
N ASP A 171 17.19 25.20 -6.45
CA ASP A 171 17.70 26.43 -7.04
C ASP A 171 16.68 27.11 -7.99
N ARG A 172 15.43 27.20 -7.52
CA ARG A 172 14.31 27.68 -8.31
C ARG A 172 13.34 28.49 -7.46
N GLN A 173 13.20 29.78 -7.78
CA GLN A 173 12.18 30.63 -7.17
C GLN A 173 10.85 30.48 -7.88
N LEU A 174 9.78 30.31 -7.11
CA LEU A 174 8.41 30.29 -7.61
C LEU A 174 7.88 31.72 -7.71
N PRO A 175 7.07 32.05 -8.73
CA PRO A 175 6.50 33.38 -8.81
C PRO A 175 5.54 33.63 -7.64
N GLU A 176 5.63 34.82 -7.04
CA GLU A 176 4.82 35.20 -5.89
C GLU A 176 3.31 35.25 -6.19
N GLY A 177 2.52 35.13 -5.13
CA GLY A 177 1.06 35.21 -5.16
C GLY A 177 0.36 33.85 -5.30
N ARG A 178 -0.89 33.89 -5.78
CA ARG A 178 -1.77 32.72 -5.96
C ARG A 178 -2.53 32.86 -7.27
N ASN A 179 -2.53 31.82 -8.09
CA ASN A 179 -3.31 31.77 -9.32
C ASN A 179 -4.60 30.96 -9.09
N PRO A 180 -5.80 31.57 -9.16
CA PRO A 180 -7.06 30.87 -8.91
C PRO A 180 -7.45 29.87 -10.01
N ASP A 181 -6.91 30.00 -11.22
CA ASP A 181 -7.22 29.12 -12.35
C ASP A 181 -6.42 27.80 -12.32
N VAL A 182 -5.36 27.76 -11.53
CA VAL A 182 -4.47 26.60 -11.41
C VAL A 182 -4.96 25.67 -10.30
N LYS A 183 -5.15 24.40 -10.66
CA LYS A 183 -5.60 23.33 -9.76
C LYS A 183 -4.59 22.20 -9.72
N PHE A 184 -4.45 21.57 -8.55
CA PHE A 184 -3.68 20.35 -8.39
C PHE A 184 -4.60 19.14 -8.23
N MET A 185 -4.05 17.95 -8.49
CA MET A 185 -4.70 16.68 -8.18
C MET A 185 -4.93 16.54 -6.67
N ALA A 186 -6.19 16.67 -6.24
CA ALA A 186 -6.60 16.50 -4.86
C ALA A 186 -7.46 15.23 -4.73
N HIS A 187 -6.90 14.08 -5.11
CA HIS A 187 -7.61 12.80 -5.28
C HIS A 187 -8.45 12.39 -4.07
N VAL A 188 -8.05 12.82 -2.87
CA VAL A 188 -8.80 12.54 -1.64
C VAL A 188 -10.00 13.46 -1.39
N TRP A 189 -9.95 14.68 -1.89
CA TRP A 189 -11.05 15.63 -1.75
C TRP A 189 -12.02 15.63 -2.93
N GLU A 190 -11.57 15.13 -4.07
CA GLU A 190 -12.37 15.04 -5.27
C GLU A 190 -13.39 13.89 -5.21
N ASP A 191 -14.44 14.05 -6.03
CA ASP A 191 -15.43 13.00 -6.23
C ASP A 191 -14.77 11.73 -6.79
N LEU A 192 -15.21 10.56 -6.33
CA LEU A 192 -14.69 9.28 -6.80
C LEU A 192 -15.03 9.09 -8.28
N ARG A 193 -14.01 8.75 -9.06
CA ARG A 193 -14.15 8.44 -10.49
C ARG A 193 -14.48 6.96 -10.67
N VAL A 194 -15.73 6.58 -10.42
CA VAL A 194 -16.19 5.18 -10.48
C VAL A 194 -17.07 4.91 -11.69
N LEU A 195 -17.02 3.68 -12.19
CA LEU A 195 -17.99 3.15 -13.13
C LEU A 195 -18.77 2.03 -12.42
N PRO A 196 -20.12 2.11 -12.33
CA PRO A 196 -20.91 1.05 -11.72
C PRO A 196 -20.76 -0.21 -12.56
N LYS A 197 -20.17 -1.24 -11.96
CA LYS A 197 -20.00 -2.55 -12.57
C LYS A 197 -21.20 -3.43 -12.23
N PRO A 198 -21.70 -4.24 -13.18
CA PRO A 198 -22.77 -5.18 -12.88
C PRO A 198 -22.32 -6.21 -11.83
N LEU A 199 -23.28 -6.72 -11.06
CA LEU A 199 -23.06 -7.82 -10.13
C LEU A 199 -22.47 -9.03 -10.85
N ALA A 200 -22.91 -9.29 -12.09
CA ALA A 200 -22.38 -10.35 -12.96
C ALA A 200 -20.86 -10.35 -13.06
N LEU A 201 -20.23 -9.17 -13.18
CA LEU A 201 -18.78 -9.07 -13.31
C LEU A 201 -18.08 -9.55 -12.02
N HIS A 202 -18.60 -9.12 -10.86
CA HIS A 202 -18.04 -9.52 -9.57
C HIS A 202 -18.26 -11.00 -9.30
N VAL A 203 -19.46 -11.53 -9.59
CA VAL A 203 -19.73 -12.97 -9.50
C VAL A 203 -18.80 -13.77 -10.42
N GLY A 204 -18.53 -13.28 -11.63
CA GLY A 204 -17.51 -13.86 -12.51
C GLY A 204 -16.11 -13.86 -11.87
N CYS A 205 -15.69 -12.77 -11.22
CA CYS A 205 -14.42 -12.69 -10.51
C CYS A 205 -14.36 -13.63 -9.30
N GLU A 206 -15.46 -13.80 -8.57
CA GLU A 206 -15.59 -14.79 -7.48
C GLU A 206 -15.40 -16.22 -8.03
N ILE A 207 -16.03 -16.56 -9.16
CA ILE A 207 -15.88 -17.88 -9.80
C ILE A 207 -14.43 -18.10 -10.27
N ILE A 208 -13.82 -17.11 -10.92
CA ILE A 208 -12.40 -17.18 -11.33
C ILE A 208 -11.50 -17.40 -10.12
N SER A 209 -11.77 -16.73 -9.00
CA SER A 209 -11.03 -16.96 -7.76
C SER A 209 -11.22 -18.38 -7.22
N LEU A 210 -12.43 -18.95 -7.26
CA LEU A 210 -12.66 -20.34 -6.86
C LEU A 210 -11.85 -21.33 -7.71
N LEU A 211 -11.68 -21.06 -9.01
CA LEU A 211 -10.80 -21.85 -9.87
C LEU A 211 -9.33 -21.73 -9.43
N GLY A 212 -8.85 -20.52 -9.13
CA GLY A 212 -7.52 -20.33 -8.56
C GLY A 212 -7.31 -21.04 -7.24
N HIS A 213 -8.31 -21.01 -6.37
CA HIS A 213 -8.30 -21.72 -5.09
C HIS A 213 -8.20 -23.23 -5.29
N ALA A 214 -8.81 -23.79 -6.34
CA ALA A 214 -8.63 -25.19 -6.70
C ALA A 214 -7.18 -25.46 -7.14
N VAL A 215 -6.61 -24.61 -8.01
CA VAL A 215 -5.21 -24.72 -8.45
C VAL A 215 -4.24 -24.63 -7.28
N LEU A 216 -4.42 -23.69 -6.35
CA LEU A 216 -3.58 -23.57 -5.15
C LEU A 216 -3.66 -24.81 -4.25
N ARG A 217 -4.83 -25.41 -4.10
CA ARG A 217 -4.97 -26.70 -3.41
C ARG A 217 -4.22 -27.82 -4.11
N PHE A 218 -4.30 -27.90 -5.45
CA PHE A 218 -3.49 -28.85 -6.23
C PHE A 218 -1.98 -28.61 -6.10
N MET A 219 -1.56 -27.37 -5.88
CA MET A 219 -0.16 -27.00 -5.60
C MET A 219 0.25 -27.26 -4.14
N GLY A 220 -0.63 -27.83 -3.31
CA GLY A 220 -0.34 -28.19 -1.92
C GLY A 220 -0.52 -27.07 -0.91
N PHE A 221 -1.18 -25.97 -1.27
CA PHE A 221 -1.53 -24.92 -0.30
C PHE A 221 -2.83 -25.27 0.43
N ARG A 222 -2.86 -24.94 1.72
CA ARG A 222 -4.09 -24.87 2.52
C ARG A 222 -4.51 -23.42 2.71
N MET A 223 -5.82 -23.21 2.78
CA MET A 223 -6.41 -21.89 2.98
C MET A 223 -6.68 -21.67 4.47
N GLU A 224 -6.26 -20.53 5.00
CA GLU A 224 -6.53 -20.12 6.37
C GLU A 224 -7.01 -18.66 6.40
N ASN A 225 -7.49 -18.21 7.57
CA ASN A 225 -7.93 -16.83 7.79
C ASN A 225 -7.26 -16.24 9.04
N CYS A 226 -6.87 -14.97 8.96
CA CYS A 226 -6.31 -14.20 10.08
C CYS A 226 -6.73 -12.73 9.93
N GLN A 227 -7.25 -12.11 10.99
CA GLN A 227 -7.66 -10.69 10.98
C GLN A 227 -8.64 -10.32 9.85
N GLY A 228 -9.50 -11.24 9.43
CA GLY A 228 -10.44 -11.03 8.32
C GLY A 228 -9.82 -11.10 6.93
N PHE A 229 -8.54 -11.46 6.83
CA PHE A 229 -7.86 -11.75 5.57
C PHE A 229 -7.70 -13.25 5.36
N THR A 230 -7.97 -13.68 4.14
CA THR A 230 -7.67 -15.03 3.68
C THR A 230 -6.22 -15.10 3.20
N TYR A 231 -5.54 -16.19 3.52
CA TYR A 231 -4.20 -16.46 3.01
C TYR A 231 -4.03 -17.95 2.73
N TRP A 232 -3.08 -18.25 1.86
CA TRP A 232 -2.71 -19.61 1.47
C TRP A 232 -1.35 -19.92 2.06
N ILE A 233 -1.20 -21.06 2.71
CA ILE A 233 0.08 -21.49 3.26
C ILE A 233 0.42 -22.90 2.79
N ARG A 234 1.68 -23.10 2.40
CA ARG A 234 2.28 -24.41 2.15
C ARG A 234 3.49 -24.55 3.06
N GLN A 235 3.52 -25.63 3.84
CA GLN A 235 4.63 -25.98 4.72
C GLN A 235 5.14 -27.36 4.32
N PRO A 236 6.29 -27.47 3.63
CA PRO A 236 6.90 -28.76 3.37
C PRO A 236 7.37 -29.39 4.70
N GLY A 237 7.19 -30.70 4.86
CA GLY A 237 7.69 -31.45 6.03
C GLY A 237 6.82 -31.44 7.30
N ARG A 238 5.95 -30.43 7.50
CA ARG A 238 4.95 -30.46 8.58
C ARG A 238 3.69 -31.17 8.09
N GLU A 239 3.42 -32.38 8.59
CA GLU A 239 2.10 -32.99 8.44
C GLU A 239 1.04 -32.00 8.90
N ALA A 240 -0.08 -31.92 8.18
CA ALA A 240 -1.18 -31.05 8.54
C ALA A 240 -1.67 -31.46 9.93
N SER A 241 -1.32 -30.68 10.96
CA SER A 241 -1.91 -30.83 12.28
C SER A 241 -3.43 -30.82 12.09
N PRO A 242 -4.16 -31.80 12.63
CA PRO A 242 -5.60 -31.83 12.50
C PRO A 242 -6.15 -30.49 12.98
N THR A 243 -7.02 -29.90 12.16
CA THR A 243 -7.83 -28.72 12.50
C THR A 243 -8.22 -28.77 13.97
N PRO A 244 -8.11 -27.68 14.76
CA PRO A 244 -8.56 -27.69 16.14
C PRO A 244 -10.05 -28.02 16.12
N SER A 245 -10.35 -29.27 16.45
CA SER A 245 -11.69 -29.74 16.69
C SER A 245 -12.28 -28.85 17.78
N GLU A 246 -13.50 -28.39 17.51
CA GLU A 246 -14.41 -27.69 18.40
C GLU A 246 -14.07 -27.89 19.88
N GLU A 247 -13.98 -26.77 20.60
CA GLU A 247 -13.90 -26.72 22.06
C GLU A 247 -14.83 -27.79 22.67
N ARG A 248 -14.24 -28.85 23.23
CA ARG A 248 -14.99 -29.75 24.10
C ARG A 248 -15.44 -28.93 25.31
N PRO A 249 -16.73 -29.00 25.70
CA PRO A 249 -17.16 -28.38 26.95
C PRO A 249 -16.41 -29.04 28.10
N LEU A 250 -15.70 -28.22 28.89
CA LEU A 250 -15.16 -28.64 30.16
C LEU A 250 -16.34 -29.13 31.03
N THR A 251 -16.29 -30.41 31.39
CA THR A 251 -17.18 -30.98 32.41
C THR A 251 -16.81 -30.37 33.77
N PRO A 252 -17.78 -29.93 34.59
CA PRO A 252 -17.47 -29.37 35.89
C PRO A 252 -17.10 -30.51 36.85
N SER A 253 -15.83 -30.60 37.25
CA SER A 253 -15.44 -31.38 38.41
C SER A 253 -15.92 -30.68 39.67
N GLN A 254 -16.75 -31.40 40.42
CA GLN A 254 -17.15 -31.04 41.77
C GLN A 254 -15.94 -31.14 42.69
N SER A 255 -15.62 -30.08 43.42
CA SER A 255 -14.98 -30.20 44.73
C SER A 255 -15.53 -29.14 45.69
N GLN A 256 -16.05 -29.67 46.78
CA GLN A 256 -16.79 -29.08 47.88
C GLN A 256 -16.07 -27.95 48.62
N GLY A 257 -16.84 -26.93 48.99
CA GLY A 257 -17.08 -26.53 50.38
C GLY A 257 -15.89 -26.12 51.26
N GLY A 258 -15.72 -24.80 51.46
CA GLY A 258 -14.94 -24.26 52.57
C GLY A 258 -14.82 -22.73 52.54
N THR A 259 -15.84 -22.02 53.04
CA THR A 259 -15.63 -20.72 53.71
C THR A 259 -15.12 -21.01 55.14
N PRO A 260 -14.44 -20.10 55.89
CA PRO A 260 -14.55 -18.63 55.83
C PRO A 260 -13.26 -17.83 56.13
N SER A 261 -13.34 -16.50 55.99
CA SER A 261 -12.98 -15.50 57.04
C SER A 261 -12.44 -14.21 56.42
N VAL A 262 -13.17 -13.12 56.66
CA VAL A 262 -12.80 -11.72 56.39
C VAL A 262 -12.37 -11.09 57.71
N SER A 263 -11.28 -10.31 57.71
CA SER A 263 -10.99 -9.24 58.68
C SER A 263 -9.75 -8.42 58.26
N PRO A 264 -9.58 -7.18 58.74
CA PRO A 264 -9.51 -6.00 57.87
C PRO A 264 -8.19 -5.22 57.91
N MET A 265 -8.07 -4.28 56.95
CA MET A 265 -7.23 -3.07 56.88
C MET A 265 -5.76 -3.13 57.34
N ASP A 266 -4.87 -2.67 56.46
CA ASP A 266 -3.98 -1.55 56.79
C ASP A 266 -3.49 -0.83 55.52
N SER A 267 -3.64 0.49 55.54
CA SER A 267 -2.99 1.40 54.60
C SER A 267 -1.69 1.87 55.23
N PRO A 268 -0.59 1.99 54.48
CA PRO A 268 0.45 2.93 54.86
C PRO A 268 0.50 4.13 53.90
N SER A 269 0.62 5.26 54.57
CA SER A 269 0.79 6.62 54.12
C SER A 269 2.02 6.89 53.26
N VAL A 270 1.87 7.93 52.46
CA VAL A 270 2.85 8.73 51.71
C VAL A 270 4.14 9.03 52.49
N SER A 271 5.28 9.00 51.80
CA SER A 271 6.36 9.97 52.07
C SER A 271 6.94 10.52 50.76
N ALA A 272 6.98 11.83 50.68
CA ALA A 272 7.52 12.62 49.59
C ALA A 272 9.03 12.84 49.78
N ARG A 273 9.78 12.84 48.67
CA ARG A 273 10.99 13.68 48.54
C ARG A 273 11.02 14.32 47.16
N SER A 274 11.07 15.64 47.23
CA SER A 274 11.12 16.66 46.18
C SER A 274 12.50 16.85 45.59
N SER A 275 12.56 17.22 44.30
CA SER A 275 13.37 18.31 43.69
C SER A 275 13.48 18.03 42.18
N ALA A 276 13.27 18.92 41.22
CA ALA A 276 12.91 20.34 41.21
C ALA A 276 12.36 20.66 39.82
N ASP A 277 11.60 21.75 39.76
CA ASP A 277 10.78 22.24 38.66
C ASP A 277 11.55 22.74 37.42
N GLU A 278 10.89 22.65 36.26
CA GLU A 278 10.69 23.82 35.38
C GLU A 278 9.22 23.79 34.90
N GLU A 279 8.42 24.73 35.40
CA GLU A 279 7.05 25.03 34.97
C GLU A 279 7.04 25.86 33.68
N VAL A 280 6.09 25.57 32.79
CA VAL A 280 5.50 26.58 31.88
C VAL A 280 3.99 26.51 31.98
N ASP A 281 3.41 27.64 32.36
CA ASP A 281 2.02 27.95 32.72
C ASP A 281 1.02 27.81 31.56
N PHE A 282 -0.05 27.06 31.78
CA PHE A 282 -1.25 26.99 30.93
C PHE A 282 -2.49 27.37 31.75
N SER A 283 -2.64 28.65 32.07
CA SER A 283 -3.80 29.16 32.79
C SER A 283 -4.57 30.26 32.07
N GLN A 284 -4.82 30.13 30.76
CA GLN A 284 -5.96 30.83 30.13
C GLN A 284 -6.57 29.97 29.02
N LEU A 285 -7.64 29.24 29.35
CA LEU A 285 -8.77 28.91 28.46
C LEU A 285 -9.77 28.02 29.23
N SER A 286 -10.46 28.62 30.20
CA SER A 286 -11.74 28.09 30.68
C SER A 286 -12.79 29.18 30.52
N ARG A 287 -13.67 29.00 29.54
CA ARG A 287 -15.12 29.25 29.65
C ARG A 287 -15.79 28.90 28.33
N SER A 288 -16.83 28.07 28.45
CA SER A 288 -17.92 27.80 27.50
C SER A 288 -17.86 26.44 26.79
N ALA A 289 -18.17 25.37 27.54
CA ALA A 289 -18.77 24.16 26.97
C ALA A 289 -19.60 23.38 28.01
N ASP A 290 -20.40 24.09 28.81
CA ASP A 290 -21.55 23.50 29.50
C ASP A 290 -22.80 23.98 28.77
N LEU A 291 -23.39 23.10 27.96
CA LEU A 291 -24.81 23.05 27.58
C LEU A 291 -24.96 22.14 26.34
N LEU A 292 -25.09 20.83 26.56
CA LEU A 292 -25.93 19.90 25.78
C LEU A 292 -25.62 18.45 26.19
N ARG A 293 -26.08 18.06 27.38
CA ARG A 293 -26.26 16.65 27.78
C ARG A 293 -27.66 16.47 28.37
N MET A 294 -28.56 15.93 27.54
CA MET A 294 -29.83 15.25 27.82
C MET A 294 -30.56 15.29 26.46
N ARG A 295 -31.02 14.24 25.77
CA ARG A 295 -31.56 12.92 26.10
C ARG A 295 -31.66 12.23 24.72
N THR A 296 -31.18 11.01 24.50
CA THR A 296 -32.03 9.80 24.47
C THR A 296 -31.17 8.58 24.13
N ARG A 297 -31.38 7.51 24.90
CA ARG A 297 -30.91 6.14 24.65
C ARG A 297 -31.78 5.50 23.56
N SER A 298 -31.19 4.75 22.63
CA SER A 298 -31.51 3.34 22.30
C SER A 298 -30.80 2.91 21.01
N GLY A 299 -30.02 1.82 21.07
CA GLY A 299 -29.60 1.05 19.88
C GLY A 299 -28.10 0.85 19.62
N ASP A 300 -27.28 0.60 20.64
CA ASP A 300 -25.89 0.13 20.44
C ASP A 300 -25.84 -1.41 20.36
N LEU A 301 -25.59 -1.94 19.17
CA LEU A 301 -25.06 -3.29 18.93
C LEU A 301 -23.79 -3.11 18.09
N PHE A 302 -22.70 -3.76 18.53
CA PHE A 302 -21.32 -3.70 18.01
C PHE A 302 -20.44 -2.54 18.48
N ARG A 303 -20.04 -2.62 19.76
CA ARG A 303 -18.86 -1.90 20.28
C ARG A 303 -17.67 -2.86 20.35
N THR A 304 -16.81 -2.83 19.35
CA THR A 304 -15.50 -3.49 19.38
C THR A 304 -14.65 -2.78 20.45
N ARG A 305 -14.23 -3.51 21.49
CA ARG A 305 -13.31 -3.01 22.50
C ARG A 305 -11.94 -2.78 21.85
N SER A 306 -11.47 -1.53 21.82
CA SER A 306 -10.07 -1.24 21.54
C SER A 306 -9.23 -1.65 22.75
N ILE A 307 -8.37 -2.64 22.58
CA ILE A 307 -7.32 -2.95 23.56
C ILE A 307 -6.13 -2.07 23.17
N ILE A 308 -5.86 -1.07 24.01
CA ILE A 308 -4.63 -0.28 23.94
C ILE A 308 -3.54 -1.15 24.56
N HIS A 309 -2.67 -1.74 23.73
CA HIS A 309 -1.46 -2.39 24.25
C HIS A 309 -0.39 -1.33 24.49
N ARG A 310 0.05 -1.22 25.75
CA ARG A 310 1.28 -0.50 26.11
C ARG A 310 2.47 -1.17 25.44
N ARG A 311 3.36 -0.32 24.96
CA ARG A 311 4.68 -0.65 24.43
C ARG A 311 5.54 -1.17 25.58
N GLY A 312 6.10 -2.37 25.42
CA GLY A 312 7.14 -2.92 26.30
C GLY A 312 6.63 -3.90 27.35
N ASP A 313 6.47 -5.16 26.95
CA ASP A 313 6.73 -6.30 27.84
C ASP A 313 7.59 -7.28 27.05
N SER A 314 8.85 -7.37 27.45
CA SER A 314 9.87 -8.24 26.87
C SER A 314 9.56 -9.69 27.23
N PHE A 315 9.12 -10.50 26.28
CA PHE A 315 8.84 -11.92 26.47
C PHE A 315 10.16 -12.71 26.49
N SER A 316 10.93 -12.58 27.58
CA SER A 316 12.18 -13.33 27.80
C SER A 316 12.16 -14.22 29.05
N SER A 317 11.05 -14.28 29.77
CA SER A 317 10.95 -15.13 30.96
C SER A 317 9.70 -16.01 30.85
N LEU A 318 9.86 -17.19 30.24
CA LEU A 318 9.04 -18.41 30.44
C LEU A 318 9.54 -19.51 29.48
N ARG A 319 10.77 -19.98 29.70
CA ARG A 319 11.17 -21.34 29.31
C ARG A 319 11.80 -21.97 30.54
N SER A 320 11.07 -22.90 31.16
CA SER A 320 11.62 -23.86 32.09
C SER A 320 12.34 -24.93 31.26
N ASP A 321 13.65 -25.03 31.47
CA ASP A 321 14.54 -26.00 30.86
C ASP A 321 14.22 -27.42 31.30
N GLU A 322 13.33 -28.14 30.62
CA GLU A 322 13.25 -29.61 30.66
C GLU A 322 12.70 -30.17 29.32
N ASN A 323 13.60 -30.34 28.34
CA ASN A 323 13.62 -31.38 27.30
C ASN A 323 14.54 -30.95 26.14
N ALA A 324 15.85 -31.07 26.37
CA ALA A 324 16.84 -31.09 25.32
C ALA A 324 16.94 -32.52 24.78
N GLY A 325 16.16 -32.82 23.74
CA GLY A 325 16.14 -34.13 23.10
C GLY A 325 15.16 -34.15 21.94
N ASP A 326 15.72 -34.12 20.73
CA ASP A 326 15.13 -34.47 19.44
C ASP A 326 14.29 -33.42 18.68
N LEU A 327 14.81 -33.11 17.48
CA LEU A 327 14.30 -32.26 16.39
C LEU A 327 14.70 -30.77 16.48
N GLU A 328 15.93 -30.47 16.02
CA GLU A 328 16.18 -29.20 15.30
C GLU A 328 15.32 -29.19 14.03
N ASP A 329 14.04 -28.90 14.17
CA ASP A 329 13.20 -28.44 13.06
C ASP A 329 13.76 -27.05 12.73
N THR A 330 14.79 -26.99 11.86
CA THR A 330 15.26 -25.71 11.29
C THR A 330 14.06 -25.07 10.61
N GLU A 331 13.34 -24.21 11.33
CA GLU A 331 12.16 -23.51 10.84
C GLU A 331 12.61 -22.60 9.70
N GLN A 332 12.55 -23.13 8.47
CA GLN A 332 12.94 -22.40 7.29
C GLN A 332 12.04 -21.16 7.16
N ARG A 333 12.67 -20.01 6.98
CA ARG A 333 11.97 -18.73 6.81
C ARG A 333 10.99 -18.79 5.63
N PRO A 334 9.74 -18.35 5.80
CA PRO A 334 8.76 -18.40 4.75
C PRO A 334 9.02 -17.34 3.68
N LEU A 335 8.65 -17.68 2.44
CA LEU A 335 8.40 -16.72 1.37
C LEU A 335 6.99 -16.13 1.56
N PHE A 336 6.88 -14.82 1.76
CA PHE A 336 5.59 -14.15 1.95
C PHE A 336 5.24 -13.30 0.73
N PHE A 337 4.27 -13.76 -0.05
CA PHE A 337 3.87 -13.14 -1.32
C PHE A 337 2.68 -12.18 -1.17
N MET A 338 2.78 -11.00 -1.77
CA MET A 338 1.76 -9.95 -1.77
C MET A 338 1.47 -9.46 -3.20
N HIS A 339 0.24 -9.64 -3.66
CA HIS A 339 -0.16 -9.33 -5.04
C HIS A 339 -0.51 -7.85 -5.26
N GLY A 340 -0.53 -7.45 -6.54
CA GLY A 340 -0.97 -6.12 -6.99
C GLY A 340 -2.48 -5.99 -7.20
N VAL A 341 -2.93 -4.82 -7.69
CA VAL A 341 -4.33 -4.61 -8.10
C VAL A 341 -4.68 -5.52 -9.29
N GLY A 342 -5.85 -6.17 -9.27
CA GLY A 342 -6.32 -6.95 -10.40
C GLY A 342 -7.27 -8.09 -10.02
N LEU A 343 -6.89 -9.32 -10.32
CA LEU A 343 -7.68 -10.54 -10.08
C LEU A 343 -7.10 -11.42 -8.95
N GLY A 344 -6.57 -10.78 -7.89
CA GLY A 344 -5.96 -11.50 -6.76
C GLY A 344 -4.72 -12.30 -7.15
N LEU A 345 -4.59 -13.52 -6.60
CA LEU A 345 -3.44 -14.40 -6.86
C LEU A 345 -3.44 -15.06 -8.25
N ILE A 346 -4.54 -14.98 -9.00
CA ILE A 346 -4.72 -15.70 -10.29
C ILE A 346 -3.61 -15.41 -11.31
N PRO A 347 -3.24 -14.14 -11.59
CA PRO A 347 -2.21 -13.86 -12.59
C PRO A 347 -0.82 -14.38 -12.19
N TYR A 348 -0.62 -14.69 -10.90
CA TYR A 348 0.66 -15.06 -10.34
C TYR A 348 0.83 -16.57 -10.19
N LEU A 349 -0.18 -17.40 -10.49
CA LEU A 349 -0.11 -18.85 -10.28
C LEU A 349 1.11 -19.48 -10.99
N GLY A 350 1.42 -19.04 -12.21
CA GLY A 350 2.61 -19.49 -12.95
C GLY A 350 3.94 -19.08 -12.30
N LEU A 351 4.01 -17.87 -11.72
CA LEU A 351 5.18 -17.42 -10.97
C LEU A 351 5.31 -18.19 -9.64
N VAL A 352 4.21 -18.36 -8.91
CA VAL A 352 4.15 -19.15 -7.66
C VAL A 352 4.65 -20.57 -7.92
N GLN A 353 4.22 -21.20 -9.03
CA GLN A 353 4.69 -22.54 -9.39
C GLN A 353 6.20 -22.59 -9.66
N GLN A 354 6.75 -21.60 -10.37
CA GLN A 354 8.19 -21.52 -10.60
C GLN A 354 8.98 -21.30 -9.29
N ILE A 355 8.46 -20.47 -8.37
CA ILE A 355 9.05 -20.28 -7.05
C ILE A 355 9.05 -21.59 -6.26
N LEU A 356 7.94 -22.34 -6.27
CA LEU A 356 7.86 -23.64 -5.60
C LEU A 356 8.86 -24.65 -6.18
N TRP A 357 9.09 -24.66 -7.50
CA TRP A 357 10.11 -25.52 -8.10
C TRP A 357 11.54 -25.09 -7.75
N ALA A 358 11.79 -23.80 -7.62
CA ALA A 358 13.11 -23.28 -7.27
C ALA A 358 13.43 -23.43 -5.77
N CYS A 359 12.41 -23.38 -4.91
CA CYS A 359 12.49 -23.41 -3.45
C CYS A 359 11.52 -24.46 -2.86
N PRO A 360 11.69 -25.76 -3.15
CA PRO A 360 10.70 -26.80 -2.80
C PRO A 360 10.49 -26.99 -1.30
N ASP A 361 11.54 -26.78 -0.52
CA ASP A 361 11.60 -27.01 0.93
C ASP A 361 11.29 -25.77 1.76
N ARG A 362 11.03 -24.64 1.11
CA ARG A 362 10.67 -23.38 1.78
C ARG A 362 9.17 -23.29 2.03
N PRO A 363 8.74 -22.94 3.24
CA PRO A 363 7.35 -22.55 3.46
C PRO A 363 6.99 -21.33 2.61
N MET A 364 5.76 -21.28 2.12
CA MET A 364 5.27 -20.16 1.31
C MET A 364 3.89 -19.73 1.79
N ILE A 365 3.72 -18.42 1.95
CA ILE A 365 2.49 -17.76 2.36
C ILE A 365 2.07 -16.81 1.23
N LEU A 366 0.83 -16.91 0.76
CA LEU A 366 0.25 -16.02 -0.23
C LEU A 366 -0.92 -15.27 0.41
N LEU A 367 -0.82 -13.96 0.55
CA LEU A 367 -1.89 -13.15 1.14
C LEU A 367 -2.88 -12.68 0.07
N GLU A 368 -4.17 -12.96 0.28
CA GLU A 368 -5.25 -12.40 -0.55
C GLU A 368 -5.68 -11.04 0.02
N VAL A 369 -5.69 -10.03 -0.85
CA VAL A 369 -6.14 -8.68 -0.54
C VAL A 369 -7.40 -8.39 -1.37
N PRO A 370 -8.60 -8.74 -0.90
CA PRO A 370 -9.79 -8.80 -1.73
C PRO A 370 -10.27 -7.42 -2.20
N HIS A 371 -10.04 -6.36 -1.42
CA HIS A 371 -10.47 -5.00 -1.76
C HIS A 371 -9.69 -4.36 -2.93
N VAL A 372 -8.60 -4.98 -3.38
CA VAL A 372 -7.89 -4.60 -4.61
C VAL A 372 -8.00 -5.64 -5.74
N SER A 373 -8.89 -6.62 -5.58
CA SER A 373 -8.97 -7.82 -6.43
C SER A 373 -10.29 -8.00 -7.18
N LEU A 374 -11.09 -6.94 -7.32
CA LEU A 374 -12.47 -6.99 -7.85
C LEU A 374 -13.40 -7.99 -7.14
N ARG A 375 -13.05 -8.39 -5.91
CA ARG A 375 -13.86 -9.29 -5.09
C ARG A 375 -15.03 -8.53 -4.47
N LEU A 376 -16.10 -9.25 -4.16
CA LEU A 376 -17.24 -8.67 -3.45
C LEU A 376 -16.81 -8.28 -2.03
N GLN A 377 -16.60 -6.98 -1.83
CA GLN A 377 -16.19 -6.39 -0.56
C GLN A 377 -17.08 -5.19 -0.22
N LEU A 378 -17.37 -5.03 1.07
CA LEU A 378 -18.20 -3.92 1.56
C LEU A 378 -17.39 -2.63 1.72
N ARG A 379 -16.11 -2.77 2.04
CA ARG A 379 -15.18 -1.66 2.31
C ARG A 379 -13.75 -2.06 1.97
N ALA A 380 -12.94 -1.08 1.60
CA ALA A 380 -11.50 -1.24 1.55
C ALA A 380 -10.89 -1.29 2.95
N MET A 381 -9.92 -2.18 3.17
CA MET A 381 -9.06 -2.15 4.36
C MET A 381 -7.89 -1.19 4.12
N SER A 382 -7.30 -0.62 5.17
CA SER A 382 -6.10 0.20 5.02
C SER A 382 -4.87 -0.68 4.76
N VAL A 383 -3.81 -0.10 4.21
CA VAL A 383 -2.53 -0.82 4.02
C VAL A 383 -1.94 -1.25 5.36
N ASP A 384 -2.15 -0.46 6.43
CA ASP A 384 -1.72 -0.80 7.79
C ASP A 384 -2.46 -2.02 8.32
N ASP A 385 -3.77 -2.15 8.06
CA ASP A 385 -4.54 -3.35 8.42
C ASP A 385 -3.95 -4.60 7.76
N VAL A 386 -3.55 -4.50 6.48
CA VAL A 386 -2.90 -5.60 5.74
C VAL A 386 -1.52 -5.92 6.34
N ALA A 387 -0.73 -4.91 6.69
CA ALA A 387 0.58 -5.10 7.32
C ALA A 387 0.48 -5.77 8.70
N HIS A 388 -0.49 -5.36 9.53
CA HIS A 388 -0.78 -6.00 10.81
C HIS A 388 -1.26 -7.44 10.63
N ALA A 389 -2.09 -7.72 9.63
CA ALA A 389 -2.51 -9.08 9.31
C ALA A 389 -1.31 -9.95 8.90
N ALA A 390 -0.40 -9.45 8.04
CA ALA A 390 0.81 -10.17 7.65
C ALA A 390 1.69 -10.53 8.85
N ALA A 391 1.90 -9.58 9.78
CA ALA A 391 2.65 -9.82 11.02
C ALA A 391 2.01 -10.91 11.88
N GLN A 392 0.69 -10.85 12.06
CA GLN A 392 -0.04 -11.86 12.83
C GLN A 392 -0.05 -13.24 12.18
N ILE A 393 -0.08 -13.30 10.84
CA ILE A 393 0.05 -14.57 10.10
C ILE A 393 1.42 -15.20 10.39
N LEU A 394 2.50 -14.42 10.37
CA LEU A 394 3.84 -14.93 10.69
C LEU A 394 3.92 -15.44 12.13
N TRP A 395 3.47 -14.64 13.11
CA TRP A 395 3.45 -15.04 14.52
C TRP A 395 2.60 -16.28 14.79
N ARG A 396 1.45 -16.41 14.13
CA ARG A 396 0.56 -17.59 14.25
C ARG A 396 1.25 -18.88 13.82
N HIS A 397 2.15 -18.81 12.83
CA HIS A 397 2.93 -19.95 12.34
C HIS A 397 4.33 -20.02 12.96
N SER A 398 4.58 -19.27 14.03
CA SER A 398 5.85 -19.19 14.78
C SER A 398 7.05 -18.69 13.98
N TYR A 399 6.83 -18.04 12.83
CA TYR A 399 7.92 -17.46 12.05
C TYR A 399 8.37 -16.13 12.64
N GLN A 400 9.67 -16.02 12.92
CA GLN A 400 10.29 -14.80 13.44
C GLN A 400 10.54 -13.75 12.36
N GLU A 401 10.85 -14.20 11.15
CA GLU A 401 11.15 -13.34 10.00
C GLU A 401 10.75 -14.02 8.68
N ALA A 402 10.61 -13.24 7.61
CA ALA A 402 10.20 -13.73 6.30
C ALA A 402 10.95 -13.02 5.16
N CYS A 403 11.06 -13.69 4.02
CA CYS A 403 11.43 -13.07 2.75
C CYS A 403 10.16 -12.60 2.04
N PHE A 404 9.95 -11.28 1.99
CA PHE A 404 8.76 -10.70 1.36
C PHE A 404 8.93 -10.57 -0.15
N VAL A 405 7.93 -11.00 -0.91
CA VAL A 405 7.87 -10.83 -2.37
C VAL A 405 6.60 -10.06 -2.70
N ALA A 406 6.73 -8.83 -3.19
CA ALA A 406 5.60 -7.95 -3.38
C ALA A 406 5.59 -7.32 -4.78
N HIS A 407 4.41 -7.29 -5.40
CA HIS A 407 4.21 -6.65 -6.70
C HIS A 407 3.21 -5.49 -6.62
N SER A 408 3.52 -4.37 -7.29
CA SER A 408 2.59 -3.23 -7.45
C SER A 408 1.97 -2.83 -6.10
N TYR A 409 0.65 -2.79 -5.92
CA TYR A 409 0.01 -2.46 -4.64
C TYR A 409 0.53 -3.25 -3.44
N GLY A 410 0.92 -4.52 -3.61
CA GLY A 410 1.56 -5.31 -2.56
C GLY A 410 2.82 -4.64 -2.00
N THR A 411 3.51 -3.82 -2.79
CA THR A 411 4.69 -3.07 -2.33
C THR A 411 4.36 -1.94 -1.35
N PHE A 412 3.13 -1.40 -1.36
CA PHE A 412 2.68 -0.53 -0.26
C PHE A 412 2.55 -1.31 1.04
N CYS A 413 2.03 -2.54 0.96
CA CYS A 413 1.89 -3.39 2.13
C CYS A 413 3.27 -3.77 2.68
N ALA A 414 4.21 -4.16 1.80
CA ALA A 414 5.61 -4.41 2.17
C ALA A 414 6.29 -3.17 2.78
N SER A 415 6.04 -1.98 2.22
CA SER A 415 6.50 -0.69 2.78
C SER A 415 6.03 -0.49 4.22
N ARG A 416 4.74 -0.71 4.49
CA ARG A 416 4.19 -0.56 5.85
C ARG A 416 4.65 -1.65 6.79
N ILE A 417 4.93 -2.86 6.31
CA ILE A 417 5.59 -3.91 7.13
C ILE A 417 7.00 -3.47 7.52
N CYS A 418 7.81 -2.90 6.62
CA CYS A 418 9.12 -2.34 6.98
C CYS A 418 9.04 -1.25 8.04
N GLN A 419 8.00 -0.41 8.01
CA GLN A 419 7.84 0.71 8.93
C GLN A 419 7.26 0.28 10.29
N LEU A 420 6.33 -0.66 10.31
CA LEU A 420 5.57 -1.05 11.51
C LEU A 420 6.11 -2.33 12.19
N HIS A 421 6.68 -3.25 11.40
CA HIS A 421 7.10 -4.59 11.83
C HIS A 421 8.48 -4.96 11.29
N ARG A 422 9.43 -4.01 11.35
CA ARG A 422 10.77 -4.13 10.75
C ARG A 422 11.51 -5.42 11.09
N SER A 423 11.34 -5.93 12.31
CA SER A 423 11.97 -7.16 12.79
C SER A 423 11.51 -8.42 12.07
N LEU A 424 10.36 -8.39 11.40
CA LEU A 424 9.85 -9.52 10.62
C LEU A 424 10.43 -9.59 9.20
N VAL A 425 11.14 -8.56 8.76
CA VAL A 425 11.64 -8.44 7.39
C VAL A 425 13.11 -8.84 7.34
N HIS A 426 13.35 -10.08 6.90
CA HIS A 426 14.70 -10.59 6.64
C HIS A 426 15.26 -10.01 5.33
N SER A 427 14.53 -10.26 4.24
CA SER A 427 14.88 -9.84 2.88
C SER A 427 13.62 -9.50 2.10
N MET A 428 13.78 -8.77 0.99
CA MET A 428 12.64 -8.28 0.23
C MET A 428 12.88 -8.29 -1.28
N VAL A 429 11.85 -8.70 -2.03
CA VAL A 429 11.76 -8.60 -3.47
C VAL A 429 10.59 -7.70 -3.83
N LEU A 430 10.88 -6.61 -4.53
CA LEU A 430 9.91 -5.61 -4.95
C LEU A 430 9.82 -5.60 -6.47
N ILE A 431 8.65 -5.94 -7.02
CA ILE A 431 8.41 -6.03 -8.46
C ILE A 431 7.47 -4.88 -8.87
N ASP A 432 7.89 -4.09 -9.86
CA ASP A 432 7.21 -2.85 -10.28
C ASP A 432 6.71 -2.01 -9.09
N PRO A 433 7.63 -1.57 -8.21
CA PRO A 433 7.31 -0.98 -6.91
C PRO A 433 6.72 0.44 -6.97
N VAL A 434 5.40 0.50 -6.81
CA VAL A 434 4.66 1.77 -6.65
C VAL A 434 4.88 2.43 -5.28
N CYS A 435 5.54 1.75 -4.33
CA CYS A 435 5.90 2.32 -3.04
C CYS A 435 7.05 3.33 -3.08
N PHE A 436 7.82 3.42 -4.18
CA PHE A 436 8.88 4.41 -4.32
C PHE A 436 8.36 5.69 -4.97
N LEU A 437 8.89 6.83 -4.51
CA LEU A 437 8.60 8.16 -5.07
C LEU A 437 7.09 8.42 -5.25
N THR A 438 6.27 8.01 -4.26
CA THR A 438 4.81 8.24 -4.27
C THR A 438 4.44 9.72 -4.27
N CYS A 439 5.38 10.59 -3.87
CA CYS A 439 5.29 12.04 -4.00
C CYS A 439 5.39 12.54 -5.45
N TYR A 440 5.80 11.70 -6.39
CA TYR A 440 5.85 12.04 -7.81
C TYR A 440 4.48 11.76 -8.46
N PRO A 441 3.96 12.64 -9.35
CA PRO A 441 2.56 12.59 -9.78
C PRO A 441 2.22 11.39 -10.67
N GLN A 442 3.22 10.72 -11.26
CA GLN A 442 3.03 9.69 -12.28
C GLN A 442 2.05 8.57 -11.89
N LEU A 443 2.20 8.01 -10.68
CA LEU A 443 1.33 6.93 -10.19
C LEU A 443 -0.13 7.38 -10.14
N LEU A 444 -0.41 8.47 -9.41
CA LEU A 444 -1.77 8.94 -9.19
C LEU A 444 -2.39 9.45 -10.49
N TYR A 445 -1.61 10.19 -11.29
CA TYR A 445 -2.08 10.67 -12.59
C TYR A 445 -2.51 9.50 -13.49
N ASN A 446 -1.63 8.52 -13.72
CA ASN A 446 -1.90 7.43 -14.67
C ASN A 446 -2.92 6.41 -14.13
N PHE A 447 -3.02 6.22 -12.82
CA PHE A 447 -4.00 5.28 -12.25
C PHE A 447 -5.38 5.90 -12.01
N VAL A 448 -5.43 7.14 -11.48
CA VAL A 448 -6.68 7.78 -11.03
C VAL A 448 -7.23 8.78 -12.06
N TYR A 449 -6.38 9.60 -12.69
CA TYR A 449 -6.81 10.74 -13.52
C TYR A 449 -6.85 10.43 -15.02
N LYS A 450 -5.91 9.63 -15.53
CA LYS A 450 -5.83 9.31 -16.96
C LYS A 450 -7.06 8.53 -17.41
N VAL A 451 -7.59 8.95 -18.55
CA VAL A 451 -8.63 8.25 -19.29
C VAL A 451 -7.97 7.76 -20.59
N PRO A 452 -7.85 6.45 -20.82
CA PRO A 452 -7.23 5.93 -22.03
C PRO A 452 -8.10 6.26 -23.25
N LEU A 453 -7.46 6.55 -24.38
CA LEU A 453 -8.18 6.67 -25.65
C LEU A 453 -8.58 5.28 -26.14
N LEU A 454 -9.82 5.13 -26.63
CA LEU A 454 -10.32 3.83 -27.10
C LEU A 454 -9.43 3.23 -28.22
N SER A 455 -8.81 4.10 -29.03
CA SER A 455 -7.86 3.73 -30.07
C SER A 455 -6.55 3.14 -29.53
N GLU A 456 -6.16 3.45 -28.29
CA GLU A 456 -4.96 2.89 -27.64
C GLU A 456 -5.23 1.51 -27.01
N CYS A 457 -6.50 1.21 -26.72
CA CYS A 457 -6.92 -0.05 -26.10
C CYS A 457 -6.99 -1.22 -27.09
N LEU A 458 -7.22 -0.94 -28.38
CA LEU A 458 -7.49 -1.94 -29.41
C LEU A 458 -6.28 -2.03 -30.36
N GLY A 459 -5.32 -2.91 -30.05
CA GLY A 459 -4.21 -3.17 -31.00
C GLY A 459 -2.93 -3.76 -30.43
N SER A 460 -2.75 -3.86 -29.11
CA SER A 460 -1.58 -4.50 -28.49
C SER A 460 -1.90 -5.11 -27.13
N VAL A 461 -1.08 -6.07 -26.68
CA VAL A 461 -1.17 -6.66 -25.32
C VAL A 461 -1.04 -5.58 -24.25
N ALA A 462 -0.15 -4.59 -24.44
CA ALA A 462 -0.01 -3.46 -23.55
C ALA A 462 -1.30 -2.60 -23.48
N GLY A 463 -1.99 -2.41 -24.61
CA GLY A 463 -3.29 -1.73 -24.66
C GLY A 463 -4.39 -2.47 -23.89
N ILE A 464 -4.44 -3.81 -24.00
CA ILE A 464 -5.39 -4.65 -23.26
C ILE A 464 -5.12 -4.56 -21.74
N LEU A 465 -3.85 -4.67 -21.33
CA LEU A 465 -3.46 -4.51 -19.93
C LEU A 465 -3.80 -3.11 -19.40
N GLY A 466 -3.57 -2.06 -20.21
CA GLY A 466 -3.95 -0.69 -19.90
C GLY A 466 -5.47 -0.52 -19.74
N ALA A 467 -6.26 -1.13 -20.61
CA ALA A 467 -7.72 -1.12 -20.53
C ALA A 467 -8.24 -1.87 -19.29
N ALA A 468 -7.68 -3.06 -19.00
CA ALA A 468 -8.00 -3.81 -17.79
C ALA A 468 -7.67 -3.00 -16.53
N ARG A 469 -6.50 -2.36 -16.48
CA ARG A 469 -6.11 -1.47 -15.38
C ARG A 469 -7.08 -0.30 -15.22
N PHE A 470 -7.50 0.34 -16.31
CA PHE A 470 -8.52 1.39 -16.25
C PHE A 470 -9.83 0.86 -15.67
N LEU A 471 -10.30 -0.31 -16.11
CA LEU A 471 -11.51 -0.93 -15.54
C LEU A 471 -11.33 -1.22 -14.05
N PHE A 472 -10.16 -1.69 -13.60
CA PHE A 472 -9.85 -1.87 -12.19
C PHE A 472 -9.89 -0.55 -11.43
N SER A 473 -9.26 0.51 -11.94
CA SER A 473 -9.21 1.80 -11.24
C SER A 473 -10.58 2.48 -11.12
N ARG A 474 -11.55 2.11 -11.97
CA ARG A 474 -12.95 2.59 -11.87
C ARG A 474 -13.84 1.74 -10.96
N ASP A 475 -13.31 0.73 -10.28
CA ASP A 475 -14.04 0.02 -9.23
C ASP A 475 -14.37 0.92 -8.04
N LEU A 476 -15.52 0.70 -7.39
CA LEU A 476 -15.91 1.48 -6.21
C LEU A 476 -14.96 1.26 -5.03
N ILE A 477 -14.59 0.01 -4.74
CA ILE A 477 -13.77 -0.34 -3.57
C ILE A 477 -12.28 -0.07 -3.84
N ILE A 478 -11.82 -0.29 -5.08
CA ILE A 478 -10.46 0.11 -5.48
C ILE A 478 -10.36 1.65 -5.44
N SER A 479 -11.37 2.38 -5.92
CA SER A 479 -11.39 3.84 -5.80
C SER A 479 -11.42 4.30 -4.34
N GLU A 480 -12.13 3.63 -3.44
CA GLU A 480 -12.06 3.91 -1.99
C GLU A 480 -10.62 3.78 -1.48
N THR A 481 -9.91 2.74 -1.89
CA THR A 481 -8.52 2.49 -1.49
C THR A 481 -7.60 3.65 -1.89
N PHE A 482 -7.64 4.05 -3.15
CA PHE A 482 -6.72 5.08 -3.68
C PHE A 482 -7.18 6.51 -3.42
N CYS A 483 -8.48 6.76 -3.29
CA CYS A 483 -9.01 8.11 -3.14
C CYS A 483 -9.48 8.41 -1.72
N ARG A 484 -9.50 7.46 -0.77
CA ARG A 484 -9.90 7.75 0.62
C ARG A 484 -8.96 7.17 1.67
N LYS A 485 -7.98 6.34 1.26
CA LYS A 485 -7.02 5.70 2.16
C LYS A 485 -5.57 5.84 1.73
N PHE A 486 -5.31 6.64 0.69
CA PHE A 486 -3.96 6.86 0.15
C PHE A 486 -3.36 8.14 0.71
N GLN A 487 -2.53 8.00 1.75
CA GLN A 487 -1.63 9.04 2.23
C GLN A 487 -0.24 8.74 1.69
N TRP A 488 0.17 9.44 0.64
CA TRP A 488 1.40 9.13 -0.11
C TRP A 488 2.63 9.03 0.81
N HIS A 489 2.74 9.90 1.82
CA HIS A 489 3.88 9.99 2.74
C HIS A 489 3.98 8.82 3.72
N GLU A 490 2.85 8.23 4.11
CA GLU A 490 2.83 7.03 4.96
C GLU A 490 3.21 5.78 4.17
N LEU A 491 2.76 5.71 2.92
CA LEU A 491 2.94 4.55 2.06
C LEU A 491 4.31 4.52 1.38
N MET A 492 4.99 5.66 1.29
CA MET A 492 6.30 5.76 0.64
C MET A 492 7.34 4.91 1.38
N LEU A 493 7.95 3.96 0.67
CA LEU A 493 9.16 3.29 1.13
C LEU A 493 10.35 4.10 0.66
N TRP A 494 11.23 4.42 1.58
CA TRP A 494 12.51 5.02 1.25
C TRP A 494 13.57 3.94 1.08
N PRO A 495 14.51 4.09 0.14
CA PRO A 495 15.54 3.07 -0.06
C PRO A 495 16.35 2.78 1.21
N GLU A 496 16.60 3.77 2.07
CA GLU A 496 17.38 3.56 3.31
C GLU A 496 16.64 2.71 4.36
N ASP A 497 15.32 2.55 4.22
CA ASP A 497 14.49 1.77 5.14
C ASP A 497 14.32 0.32 4.68
N MET A 498 14.85 -0.04 3.50
CA MET A 498 14.85 -1.41 3.00
C MET A 498 15.75 -2.32 3.86
N PRO A 499 15.50 -3.65 3.88
CA PRO A 499 16.46 -4.58 4.45
C PRO A 499 17.76 -4.58 3.63
N GLN A 500 18.87 -4.94 4.29
CA GLN A 500 20.21 -5.01 3.68
C GLN A 500 20.22 -5.80 2.37
N HIS A 501 19.44 -6.89 2.33
CA HIS A 501 19.26 -7.74 1.17
C HIS A 501 17.90 -7.47 0.51
N ALA A 502 17.93 -6.66 -0.54
CA ALA A 502 16.75 -6.33 -1.33
C ALA A 502 17.02 -6.53 -2.83
N LEU A 503 16.02 -7.06 -3.52
CA LEU A 503 15.96 -7.17 -4.98
C LEU A 503 14.81 -6.30 -5.49
N VAL A 504 15.11 -5.35 -6.38
CA VAL A 504 14.11 -4.49 -6.99
C VAL A 504 14.05 -4.76 -8.49
N CYS A 505 12.92 -5.27 -8.97
CA CYS A 505 12.64 -5.52 -10.37
C CYS A 505 11.81 -4.35 -10.94
N LEU A 506 12.39 -3.62 -11.88
CA LEU A 506 11.78 -2.46 -12.53
C LEU A 506 11.48 -2.75 -14.00
N SER A 507 10.36 -2.23 -14.50
CA SER A 507 10.01 -2.27 -15.92
C SER A 507 10.34 -0.93 -16.61
N HIS A 508 10.97 -0.97 -17.79
CA HIS A 508 11.43 0.24 -18.49
C HIS A 508 10.28 1.17 -18.89
N ASN A 509 9.22 0.60 -19.47
CA ASN A 509 8.06 1.32 -19.96
C ASN A 509 6.92 1.36 -18.92
N ASP A 510 7.28 1.28 -17.63
CA ASP A 510 6.31 1.37 -16.54
C ASP A 510 5.72 2.80 -16.50
N ASP A 511 4.39 2.89 -16.66
CA ASP A 511 3.68 4.15 -16.65
C ASP A 511 3.16 4.52 -15.25
N LEU A 512 3.29 3.65 -14.24
CA LEU A 512 2.98 3.94 -12.84
C LEU A 512 4.23 4.30 -12.04
N VAL A 513 5.31 3.56 -12.24
CA VAL A 513 6.56 3.73 -11.53
C VAL A 513 7.53 4.55 -12.39
N PRO A 514 8.09 5.66 -11.88
CA PRO A 514 9.15 6.37 -12.58
C PRO A 514 10.48 5.60 -12.50
N SER A 515 10.57 4.46 -13.21
CA SER A 515 11.63 3.45 -13.05
C SER A 515 13.05 3.99 -13.15
N ALA A 516 13.30 4.95 -14.04
CA ALA A 516 14.62 5.58 -14.15
C ALA A 516 15.00 6.39 -12.91
N MET A 517 14.05 7.15 -12.34
CA MET A 517 14.27 7.92 -11.11
C MET A 517 14.40 6.99 -9.90
N VAL A 518 13.54 5.97 -9.80
CA VAL A 518 13.60 4.96 -8.72
C VAL A 518 14.96 4.26 -8.73
N ARG A 519 15.44 3.81 -9.89
CA ARG A 519 16.75 3.18 -10.03
C ARG A 519 17.88 4.09 -9.54
N LYS A 520 17.86 5.36 -9.97
CA LYS A 520 18.86 6.34 -9.53
C LYS A 520 18.82 6.50 -8.02
N HIS A 521 17.62 6.68 -7.45
CA HIS A 521 17.45 6.86 -6.01
C HIS A 521 17.97 5.67 -5.20
N ILE A 522 17.66 4.44 -5.63
CA ILE A 522 18.17 3.22 -4.99
C ILE A 522 19.69 3.13 -5.09
N SER A 523 20.25 3.42 -6.26
CA SER A 523 21.72 3.38 -6.46
C SER A 523 22.45 4.37 -5.56
N ASP A 524 21.86 5.54 -5.32
CA ASP A 524 22.45 6.59 -4.48
C ASP A 524 22.28 6.30 -2.97
N ALA A 525 21.16 5.69 -2.56
CA ALA A 525 20.76 5.59 -1.16
C ALA A 525 20.85 4.18 -0.55
N HIS A 526 20.88 3.12 -1.36
CA HIS A 526 20.95 1.72 -0.90
C HIS A 526 21.83 0.86 -1.84
N PRO A 527 23.16 1.05 -1.82
CA PRO A 527 24.08 0.46 -2.80
C PRO A 527 24.17 -1.08 -2.74
N THR A 528 23.69 -1.72 -1.67
CA THR A 528 23.66 -3.19 -1.55
C THR A 528 22.41 -3.81 -2.17
N ALA A 529 21.42 -3.01 -2.56
CA ALA A 529 20.22 -3.53 -3.22
C ALA A 529 20.55 -3.94 -4.65
N SER A 530 20.11 -5.13 -5.03
CA SER A 530 20.18 -5.59 -6.42
C SER A 530 19.01 -5.00 -7.20
N VAL A 531 19.28 -4.46 -8.40
CA VAL A 531 18.25 -3.90 -9.27
C VAL A 531 18.25 -4.62 -10.61
N MET A 532 17.12 -5.24 -10.96
CA MET A 532 16.85 -5.82 -12.27
C MET A 532 15.99 -4.86 -13.10
N TYR A 533 16.26 -4.79 -14.40
CA TYR A 533 15.61 -3.84 -15.29
C TYR A 533 15.10 -4.52 -16.56
N HIS A 534 13.78 -4.66 -16.68
CA HIS A 534 13.15 -5.24 -17.86
C HIS A 534 13.16 -4.22 -19.00
N PRO A 535 13.73 -4.52 -20.18
CA PRO A 535 14.02 -3.51 -21.20
C PRO A 535 12.79 -2.95 -21.94
N THR A 536 11.70 -3.72 -22.04
CA THR A 536 10.55 -3.40 -22.90
C THR A 536 9.19 -3.49 -22.22
N ALA A 537 9.09 -4.15 -21.06
CA ALA A 537 7.82 -4.30 -20.36
C ALA A 537 7.32 -2.97 -19.80
N GLY A 538 6.00 -2.84 -19.77
CA GLY A 538 5.30 -1.89 -18.90
C GLY A 538 4.93 -2.55 -17.57
N HIS A 539 4.19 -1.82 -16.74
CA HIS A 539 3.77 -2.27 -15.41
C HIS A 539 3.06 -3.64 -15.45
N GLY A 540 3.54 -4.62 -14.68
CA GLY A 540 3.01 -5.97 -14.64
C GLY A 540 3.30 -6.81 -15.90
N GLY A 541 4.08 -6.29 -16.86
CA GLY A 541 4.40 -7.00 -18.11
C GLY A 541 5.16 -8.30 -17.89
N PHE A 542 5.88 -8.45 -16.77
CA PHE A 542 6.53 -9.70 -16.40
C PHE A 542 5.57 -10.88 -16.26
N LEU A 543 4.27 -10.65 -16.02
CA LEU A 543 3.29 -11.72 -15.82
C LEU A 543 3.16 -12.63 -17.04
N VAL A 544 3.52 -12.14 -18.23
CA VAL A 544 3.48 -12.87 -19.50
C VAL A 544 4.87 -13.11 -20.11
N ASP A 545 5.94 -12.59 -19.50
CA ASP A 545 7.33 -12.83 -19.91
C ASP A 545 7.96 -13.94 -19.04
N PHE A 546 7.74 -15.19 -19.46
CA PHE A 546 8.24 -16.37 -18.72
C PHE A 546 9.78 -16.42 -18.58
N PRO A 547 10.58 -16.10 -19.63
CA PRO A 547 12.03 -15.99 -19.47
C PRO A 547 12.44 -14.97 -18.41
N TRP A 548 11.75 -13.82 -18.33
CA TRP A 548 12.00 -12.84 -17.28
C TRP A 548 11.59 -13.34 -15.90
N GLN A 549 10.47 -14.04 -15.79
CA GLN A 549 10.06 -14.69 -14.53
C GLN A 549 11.12 -15.65 -14.01
N GLN A 550 11.73 -16.47 -14.88
CA GLN A 550 12.80 -17.38 -14.47
C GLN A 550 13.99 -16.65 -13.86
N GLN A 551 14.40 -15.51 -14.44
CA GLN A 551 15.49 -14.69 -13.87
C GLN A 551 15.10 -14.11 -12.51
N MET A 552 13.87 -13.61 -12.36
CA MET A 552 13.39 -13.10 -11.08
C MET A 552 13.32 -14.20 -10.01
N VAL A 553 12.90 -15.41 -10.39
CA VAL A 553 12.83 -16.58 -9.51
C VAL A 553 14.23 -16.97 -9.01
N GLN A 554 15.26 -16.88 -9.85
CA GLN A 554 16.64 -17.10 -9.39
C GLN A 554 17.06 -16.05 -8.35
N GLY A 555 16.70 -14.78 -8.57
CA GLY A 555 16.94 -13.72 -7.58
C GLY A 555 16.18 -13.95 -6.26
N ILE A 556 14.90 -14.34 -6.34
CA ILE A 556 14.09 -14.71 -5.16
C ILE A 556 14.74 -15.86 -4.39
N LYS A 557 15.19 -16.91 -5.10
CA LYS A 557 15.86 -18.06 -4.52
C LYS A 557 17.12 -17.65 -3.76
N GLN A 558 17.99 -16.86 -4.40
CA GLN A 558 19.23 -16.38 -3.78
C GLN A 558 18.96 -15.61 -2.48
N LEU A 559 17.98 -14.69 -2.48
CA LEU A 559 17.63 -13.91 -1.30
C LEU A 559 17.00 -14.74 -0.19
N ALA A 560 16.24 -15.77 -0.55
CA ALA A 560 15.64 -16.66 0.40
C ALA A 560 16.72 -17.54 1.06
N GLU A 561 17.71 -18.03 0.30
CA GLU A 561 18.80 -18.92 0.74
C GLU A 561 19.91 -18.24 1.55
N LEU A 562 19.85 -16.91 1.72
CA LEU A 562 20.83 -16.21 2.54
C LEU A 562 20.85 -16.76 3.99
N PRO A 563 22.04 -17.01 4.56
CA PRO A 563 22.17 -17.50 5.93
C PRO A 563 21.66 -16.48 6.96
N GLU A 564 21.41 -16.95 8.19
CA GLU A 564 21.13 -16.11 9.36
C GLU A 564 22.37 -15.28 9.76
N GLU A 565 22.76 -14.31 8.93
CA GLU A 565 23.76 -13.32 9.34
C GLU A 565 23.08 -12.20 10.15
N GLY A 566 23.02 -12.40 11.47
CA GLY A 566 23.47 -11.35 12.41
C GLY A 566 22.45 -10.32 12.92
N LEU A 567 21.31 -10.74 13.49
CA LEU A 567 20.71 -9.93 14.57
C LEU A 567 21.58 -9.98 15.84
N ALA A 568 22.32 -11.08 16.04
CA ALA A 568 23.28 -11.26 17.13
C ALA A 568 24.41 -10.21 17.11
N THR A 569 24.93 -9.86 15.93
CA THR A 569 26.01 -8.87 15.78
C THR A 569 25.54 -7.44 16.07
N LEU A 570 24.26 -7.14 15.77
CA LEU A 570 23.63 -5.87 16.14
C LEU A 570 23.35 -5.82 17.65
N MET A 571 22.89 -6.91 18.26
CA MET A 571 22.66 -6.97 19.70
C MET A 571 23.98 -6.92 20.50
N GLU A 572 25.04 -7.59 20.06
CA GLU A 572 26.38 -7.48 20.66
C GLU A 572 26.98 -6.08 20.48
N ALA A 573 26.85 -5.46 19.30
CA ALA A 573 27.31 -4.09 19.08
C ALA A 573 26.51 -3.04 19.87
N THR A 574 25.25 -3.34 20.19
CA THR A 574 24.39 -2.46 20.99
C THR A 574 24.63 -2.68 22.49
N SER A 575 24.86 -3.93 22.94
CA SER A 575 25.23 -4.25 24.33
C SER A 575 26.64 -3.77 24.68
N ALA A 576 27.61 -3.90 23.76
CA ALA A 576 28.96 -3.36 23.92
C ALA A 576 29.01 -1.82 23.98
N LYS A 577 27.99 -1.13 23.45
CA LYS A 577 27.81 0.33 23.59
C LYS A 577 27.11 0.74 24.89
N LEU A 578 26.44 -0.17 25.58
CA LEU A 578 25.70 0.09 26.82
C LEU A 578 26.53 -0.25 28.08
N ASP A 579 27.54 -1.12 27.98
CA ASP A 579 28.36 -1.55 29.12
C ASP A 579 29.73 -0.85 29.27
N GLY A 580 30.02 0.17 28.46
CA GLY A 580 31.27 0.94 28.55
C GLY A 580 31.21 2.08 29.57
N LYS A 581 31.51 1.81 30.86
CA LYS A 581 31.77 2.85 31.88
C LYS A 581 32.96 3.75 31.49
N PRO A 582 32.95 5.05 31.87
CA PRO A 582 34.07 5.95 31.65
C PRO A 582 35.16 5.69 32.71
N SER A 583 36.41 5.53 32.29
CA SER A 583 37.55 5.66 33.20
C SER A 583 38.35 6.91 32.85
N ALA A 584 38.42 7.83 33.80
CA ALA A 584 39.31 8.97 33.81
C ALA A 584 40.66 8.53 34.41
N GLY A 585 41.78 9.06 33.88
CA GLY A 585 43.00 9.16 34.69
C GLY A 585 44.35 8.88 34.03
N SER A 586 44.85 9.88 33.29
CA SER A 586 46.23 10.38 33.36
C SER A 586 47.39 9.75 32.54
N ALA A 587 48.07 10.69 31.89
CA ALA A 587 49.53 10.85 31.75
C ALA A 587 50.31 10.05 30.69
N GLY A 588 50.68 10.79 29.64
CA GLY A 588 52.05 10.85 29.14
C GLY A 588 52.47 9.77 28.13
N LEU A 589 52.59 10.14 26.86
CA LEU A 589 53.88 10.52 26.29
C LEU A 589 53.74 10.96 24.83
N SER A 590 54.37 12.09 24.55
CA SER A 590 54.71 12.62 23.25
C SER A 590 55.46 11.60 22.38
N ARG A 591 55.06 11.45 21.11
CA ARG A 591 56.01 11.60 19.99
C ARG A 591 55.31 11.87 18.66
N ALA A 592 55.65 13.03 18.11
CA ALA A 592 55.40 13.44 16.74
C ALA A 592 56.01 12.46 15.72
N HIS A 593 55.43 12.36 14.52
CA HIS A 593 56.11 12.73 13.27
C HIS A 593 55.11 12.91 12.11
N SER A 594 55.13 14.14 11.60
CA SER A 594 54.77 14.52 10.23
C SER A 594 55.68 13.78 9.22
N ILE A 595 55.23 13.58 7.97
CA ILE A 595 55.91 14.07 6.74
C ILE A 595 55.32 13.43 5.46
N HIS A 596 54.85 14.33 4.58
CA HIS A 596 54.90 14.42 3.11
C HIS A 596 54.62 13.26 2.12
N ARG A 597 53.69 13.60 1.22
CA ARG A 597 53.77 13.61 -0.27
C ARG A 597 55.17 13.46 -0.92
N ALA A 598 55.29 12.46 -1.80
CA ALA A 598 55.81 12.49 -3.20
C ALA A 598 55.72 11.02 -3.70
N GLY A 599 55.36 10.63 -4.91
CA GLY A 599 55.36 11.27 -6.22
C GLY A 599 56.02 10.28 -7.22
N SER A 600 55.34 9.97 -8.33
CA SER A 600 55.75 9.10 -9.47
C SER A 600 55.79 7.59 -9.19
N GLY A 601 55.39 6.68 -10.09
CA GLY A 601 54.89 6.79 -11.46
C GLY A 601 55.01 5.40 -12.08
N LEU A 602 53.90 4.82 -12.58
CA LEU A 602 53.96 3.80 -13.63
C LEU A 602 52.59 3.65 -14.28
N ARG A 603 52.49 4.27 -15.46
CA ARG A 603 51.49 3.97 -16.48
C ARG A 603 51.64 2.50 -16.90
N ARG A 604 50.53 1.76 -16.97
CA ARG A 604 50.31 0.79 -18.05
C ARG A 604 48.93 0.99 -18.64
N GLN A 605 48.97 1.52 -19.86
CA GLN A 605 47.89 1.48 -20.83
C GLN A 605 47.66 0.01 -21.22
N TYR A 606 46.40 -0.44 -21.21
CA TYR A 606 45.95 -1.43 -22.19
C TYR A 606 44.83 -0.81 -23.01
N SER A 607 45.21 -0.42 -24.22
CA SER A 607 44.34 -0.09 -25.33
C SER A 607 43.75 -1.40 -25.88
N PHE A 608 42.44 -1.48 -26.03
CA PHE A 608 41.83 -2.26 -27.10
C PHE A 608 40.81 -1.40 -27.83
N ARG A 609 41.24 -0.89 -28.98
CA ARG A 609 40.42 -0.19 -29.96
C ARG A 609 40.09 -1.19 -31.07
N GLY A 610 38.80 -1.44 -31.26
CA GLY A 610 38.19 -1.70 -32.56
C GLY A 610 38.10 -3.16 -33.02
N VAL A 611 36.87 -3.67 -33.09
CA VAL A 611 36.29 -4.13 -34.37
C VAL A 611 34.82 -3.71 -34.39
N ARG A 612 34.52 -2.72 -35.24
CA ARG A 612 33.19 -2.49 -35.82
C ARG A 612 32.85 -3.70 -36.69
N THR A 613 31.63 -4.22 -36.58
CA THR A 613 30.77 -4.88 -37.59
C THR A 613 30.05 -6.11 -37.03
N GLN A 614 28.86 -5.90 -36.47
CA GLN A 614 27.83 -6.94 -36.35
C GLN A 614 26.46 -6.43 -36.82
N ALA A 615 26.50 -5.61 -37.88
CA ALA A 615 25.36 -5.25 -38.70
C ALA A 615 25.52 -5.91 -40.08
N SER A 616 25.52 -7.25 -40.14
CA SER A 616 25.39 -7.99 -41.41
C SER A 616 24.94 -9.45 -41.28
N LEU A 617 24.54 -9.92 -40.09
CA LEU A 617 24.11 -11.32 -39.89
C LEU A 617 22.61 -11.52 -39.68
N ILE A 618 21.82 -10.44 -39.68
CA ILE A 618 20.34 -10.51 -39.62
C ILE A 618 19.69 -10.42 -41.01
N SER A 619 20.46 -10.08 -42.06
CA SER A 619 19.93 -9.99 -43.44
C SER A 619 20.03 -11.29 -44.27
N ARG A 620 20.52 -12.40 -43.69
CA ARG A 620 20.64 -13.70 -44.39
C ARG A 620 19.76 -14.83 -43.83
N ALA A 621 19.01 -14.57 -42.75
CA ALA A 621 18.00 -15.50 -42.23
C ALA A 621 16.58 -15.25 -42.81
N ALA A 622 16.37 -14.13 -43.51
CA ALA A 622 15.09 -13.77 -44.12
C ALA A 622 14.92 -14.20 -45.59
N ALA A 623 15.88 -14.94 -46.16
CA ALA A 623 15.85 -15.38 -47.56
C ALA A 623 15.75 -16.90 -47.75
N PHE A 624 15.43 -17.67 -46.70
CA PHE A 624 15.26 -19.13 -46.78
C PHE A 624 13.88 -19.63 -46.30
N ALA A 625 12.91 -18.72 -46.12
CA ALA A 625 11.55 -19.03 -45.70
C ALA A 625 10.48 -18.66 -46.76
N GLN A 626 10.86 -18.63 -48.05
CA GLN A 626 9.95 -18.43 -49.19
C GLN A 626 10.18 -19.40 -50.37
N SER A 627 10.77 -20.57 -50.12
CA SER A 627 10.71 -21.70 -51.07
C SER A 627 10.91 -23.01 -50.32
N GLY A 628 9.82 -23.72 -50.07
CA GLY A 628 9.76 -25.00 -49.36
C GLY A 628 8.34 -25.29 -48.92
#